data_AF-A0A917P6H3-F1
#
_entry.id   AF-A0A917P6H3-F1
#
_cell.length_a   1.000
_cell.length_b   1.000
_cell.length_c   1.000
_cell.angle_alpha   90.00
_cell.angle_beta   90.00
_cell.angle_gamma   90.00
#
_symmetry.space_group_name_H-M   'P 1'
#
loop_
_entity.id
_entity.type
_entity.pdbx_description
1 polymer ?
#
loop_
_entity_poly.entity_id
_entity_poly.type
_entity_poly.pdbx_seq_one_letter_code
_entity_poly.pdbx_strand_id
1 'polypeptide(L)'
;MPEDDADPIIEFVAQGLVDSPARKLWRNLVAVDLSFYTSFIAEEIHDEGRAEGRAQGLAEVILFVLEKRGLAVSDEVRERITAADGPETLHGWIARSVTATTAAEILTPRQKGVRATPMER
;
A
#
# COMPACT_ATOMS: atom_id res chain seq x y z
N MET A 1 -8.07 19.45 14.60
CA MET A 1 -9.06 19.89 15.61
C MET A 1 -8.77 21.35 15.88
N PRO A 2 -9.77 22.24 15.98
CA PRO A 2 -9.56 23.58 16.53
C PRO A 2 -8.85 23.46 17.89
N GLU A 3 -7.85 24.29 18.15
CA GLU A 3 -7.05 24.23 19.39
C GLU A 3 -7.95 24.32 20.66
N ASP A 4 -9.08 25.02 20.54
CA ASP A 4 -10.07 25.26 21.60
C ASP A 4 -10.87 24.02 22.06
N ASP A 5 -10.86 22.90 21.31
CA ASP A 5 -11.63 21.70 21.66
C ASP A 5 -10.82 20.65 22.45
N ALA A 6 -9.49 20.82 22.54
CA ALA A 6 -8.60 19.83 23.16
C ALA A 6 -8.74 19.77 24.68
N ASP A 7 -8.75 20.93 25.33
CA ASP A 7 -8.75 21.05 26.79
C ASP A 7 -10.00 20.42 27.44
N PRO A 8 -11.23 20.63 26.90
CA PRO A 8 -12.42 19.97 27.43
C PRO A 8 -12.35 18.43 27.36
N ILE A 9 -11.79 17.88 26.29
CA ILE A 9 -11.69 16.42 26.07
C ILE A 9 -10.64 15.83 27.01
N ILE A 10 -9.48 16.49 27.13
CA ILE A 10 -8.39 16.08 28.03
C ILE A 10 -8.90 15.97 29.48
N GLU A 11 -9.65 16.98 29.93
CA GLU A 11 -10.20 17.04 31.28
C GLU A 11 -11.31 15.98 31.49
N PHE A 12 -12.21 15.81 30.52
CA PHE A 12 -13.27 14.80 30.59
C PHE A 12 -12.70 13.37 30.72
N VAL A 13 -11.68 13.03 29.93
CA VAL A 13 -11.01 11.72 30.00
C VAL A 13 -10.26 11.57 31.33
N ALA A 14 -9.58 12.62 31.80
CA ALA A 14 -8.89 12.60 33.09
C ALA A 14 -9.87 12.33 34.26
N GLN A 15 -11.07 12.89 34.21
CA GLN A 15 -12.12 12.65 35.21
C GLN A 15 -12.58 11.19 35.20
N GLY A 16 -12.78 10.60 34.02
CA GLY A 16 -13.18 9.20 33.84
C GLY A 16 -12.17 8.16 34.31
N LEU A 17 -10.88 8.50 34.39
CA LEU A 17 -9.81 7.56 34.79
C LEU A 17 -9.75 7.26 36.30
N VAL A 18 -10.61 7.89 37.12
CA VAL A 18 -10.61 7.80 38.61
C VAL A 18 -9.21 8.12 39.20
N ASP A 19 -9.02 8.23 40.52
CA ASP A 19 -7.71 8.58 41.09
C ASP A 19 -6.70 7.42 40.98
N SER A 20 -6.25 7.21 39.75
CA SER A 20 -5.42 6.10 39.32
C SER A 20 -4.06 6.59 38.82
N PRO A 21 -3.03 5.74 38.83
CA PRO A 21 -1.77 6.00 38.14
C PRO A 21 -1.98 6.34 36.66
N ALA A 22 -3.01 5.78 36.00
CA ALA A 22 -3.35 6.06 34.61
C ALA A 22 -3.76 7.52 34.39
N ARG A 23 -4.43 8.17 35.35
CA ARG A 23 -4.76 9.61 35.28
C ARG A 23 -3.51 10.48 35.24
N LYS A 24 -2.47 10.15 36.03
CA LYS A 24 -1.19 10.87 36.02
C LYS A 24 -0.44 10.66 34.71
N LEU A 25 -0.39 9.43 34.22
CA LEU A 25 0.24 9.09 32.93
C LEU A 25 -0.46 9.79 31.78
N TRP A 26 -1.79 9.80 31.75
CA TRP A 26 -2.60 10.50 30.75
C TRP A 26 -2.29 12.00 30.71
N ARG A 27 -2.33 12.70 31.85
CA ARG A 27 -2.01 14.14 31.90
C ARG A 27 -0.58 14.45 31.44
N ASN A 28 0.39 13.60 31.79
CA ASN A 28 1.77 13.79 31.34
C ASN A 28 1.91 13.56 29.82
N LEU A 29 1.16 12.60 29.26
CA LEU A 29 1.18 12.28 27.84
C LEU A 29 0.53 13.38 26.99
N VAL A 30 -0.56 13.99 27.45
CA VAL A 30 -1.25 15.05 26.70
C VAL A 30 -0.66 16.45 26.94
N ALA A 31 0.21 16.60 27.93
CA ALA A 31 0.96 17.84 28.19
C ALA A 31 2.18 18.01 27.28
N VAL A 32 2.59 16.96 26.57
CA VAL A 32 3.59 17.07 25.49
C VAL A 32 2.87 17.32 24.17
N ASP A 33 3.51 18.07 23.28
CA ASP A 33 3.00 18.28 21.93
C ASP A 33 3.01 16.96 21.14
N LEU A 34 1.85 16.30 21.10
CA LEU A 34 1.64 15.06 20.36
C LEU A 34 1.52 15.30 18.85
N SER A 35 1.51 16.55 18.37
CA SER A 35 1.54 16.84 16.94
C SER A 35 2.82 16.29 16.29
N PHE A 36 3.94 16.27 17.04
CA PHE A 36 5.19 15.66 16.58
C PHE A 36 5.06 14.15 16.31
N TYR A 37 4.45 13.40 17.23
CA TYR A 37 4.21 11.96 17.05
C TYR A 37 3.12 11.68 16.02
N THR A 38 2.11 12.54 15.98
CA THR A 38 1.02 12.44 15.02
C THR A 38 1.54 12.73 13.61
N SER A 39 2.44 13.70 13.41
CA SER A 39 3.02 13.97 12.08
C SER A 39 3.79 12.75 11.57
N PHE A 40 4.72 12.21 12.35
CA PHE A 40 5.54 11.08 11.89
C PHE A 40 4.73 9.79 11.69
N ILE A 41 3.95 9.35 12.68
CA ILE A 41 3.15 8.12 12.58
C ILE A 41 2.00 8.28 11.58
N ALA A 42 1.35 9.45 11.51
CA ALA A 42 0.32 9.66 10.49
C ALA A 42 0.94 9.78 9.10
N GLU A 43 2.12 10.38 8.92
CA GLU A 43 2.82 10.39 7.64
C GLU A 43 3.16 8.97 7.18
N GLU A 44 3.69 8.14 8.07
CA GLU A 44 4.00 6.73 7.79
C GLU A 44 2.74 5.94 7.39
N ILE A 45 1.66 6.02 8.18
CA ILE A 45 0.37 5.37 7.88
C ILE A 45 -0.22 5.92 6.57
N HIS A 46 -0.11 7.22 6.31
CA HIS A 46 -0.59 7.82 5.07
C HIS A 46 0.24 7.38 3.87
N ASP A 47 1.55 7.23 4.01
CA ASP A 47 2.43 6.75 2.95
C ASP A 47 2.20 5.28 2.63
N GLU A 48 2.03 4.45 3.66
CA GLU A 48 1.61 3.05 3.53
C GLU A 48 0.27 2.97 2.81
N GLY A 49 -0.75 3.69 3.28
CA GLY A 49 -2.07 3.71 2.64
C GLY A 49 -2.04 4.22 1.20
N ARG A 50 -1.17 5.20 0.88
CA ARG A 50 -0.94 5.64 -0.52
C ARG A 50 -0.27 4.55 -1.35
N ALA A 51 0.70 3.84 -0.79
CA ALA A 51 1.41 2.77 -1.48
C ALA A 51 0.48 1.58 -1.77
N GLU A 52 -0.28 1.13 -0.78
CA GLU A 52 -1.30 0.09 -0.89
C GLU A 52 -2.38 0.47 -1.91
N GLY A 53 -2.94 1.68 -1.80
CA GLY A 53 -3.96 2.17 -2.73
C GLY A 53 -3.45 2.25 -4.18
N ARG A 54 -2.19 2.63 -4.38
CA ARG A 54 -1.56 2.58 -5.72
C ARG A 54 -1.40 1.15 -6.21
N ALA A 55 -0.93 0.23 -5.37
CA ALA A 55 -0.76 -1.17 -5.75
C ALA A 55 -2.10 -1.81 -6.14
N GLN A 56 -3.14 -1.61 -5.33
CA GLN A 56 -4.49 -2.08 -5.60
C GLN A 56 -5.04 -1.52 -6.92
N GLY A 57 -4.92 -0.20 -7.14
CA GLY A 57 -5.39 0.42 -8.38
C GLY A 57 -4.67 -0.11 -9.63
N LEU A 58 -3.35 -0.36 -9.54
CA LEU A 58 -2.60 -0.95 -10.65
C LEU A 58 -3.00 -2.41 -10.91
N ALA A 59 -3.24 -3.19 -9.86
CA ALA A 59 -3.75 -4.56 -9.97
C ALA A 59 -5.12 -4.60 -10.68
N GLU A 60 -6.03 -3.71 -10.31
CA GLU A 60 -7.34 -3.54 -10.96
C GLU A 60 -7.20 -3.18 -12.45
N VAL A 61 -6.27 -2.27 -12.79
CA VAL A 61 -5.97 -1.91 -14.19
C VAL A 61 -5.49 -3.11 -14.99
N ILE A 62 -4.61 -3.95 -14.42
CA ILE A 62 -4.13 -5.16 -15.11
C ILE A 62 -5.29 -6.09 -15.42
N LEU A 63 -6.12 -6.40 -14.42
CA LEU A 63 -7.27 -7.28 -14.59
C LEU A 63 -8.26 -6.75 -15.63
N PHE A 64 -8.51 -5.44 -15.60
CA PHE A 64 -9.35 -4.77 -16.60
C PHE A 64 -8.78 -4.90 -18.02
N VAL A 65 -7.49 -4.70 -18.22
CA VAL A 65 -6.86 -4.86 -19.54
C VAL A 65 -6.97 -6.30 -20.03
N LEU A 66 -6.71 -7.30 -19.18
CA LEU A 66 -6.84 -8.70 -19.56
C LEU A 66 -8.28 -9.06 -19.96
N GLU A 67 -9.26 -8.56 -19.21
CA GLU A 67 -10.68 -8.71 -19.53
C GLU A 67 -11.03 -8.10 -20.89
N LYS A 68 -10.59 -6.87 -21.17
CA LYS A 68 -10.83 -6.20 -22.47
C LYS A 68 -10.17 -6.90 -23.64
N ARG A 69 -9.10 -7.66 -23.39
CA ARG A 69 -8.45 -8.50 -24.38
C ARG A 69 -9.09 -9.88 -24.52
N GLY A 70 -10.12 -10.19 -23.73
CA GLY A 70 -10.79 -11.49 -23.74
C GLY A 70 -9.93 -12.62 -23.21
N LEU A 71 -8.90 -12.31 -22.40
CA LEU A 71 -8.02 -13.31 -21.82
C LEU A 71 -8.65 -13.85 -20.53
N ALA A 72 -8.86 -15.16 -20.48
CA ALA A 72 -9.32 -15.83 -19.27
C ALA A 72 -8.25 -15.70 -18.17
N VAL A 73 -8.65 -15.15 -17.03
CA VAL A 73 -7.81 -15.01 -15.84
C VAL A 73 -8.22 -16.09 -14.84
N SER A 74 -7.31 -17.01 -14.53
CA SER A 74 -7.53 -17.99 -13.47
C SER A 74 -7.48 -17.33 -12.10
N ASP A 75 -8.08 -17.96 -11.10
CA ASP A 75 -8.08 -17.44 -9.72
C ASP A 75 -6.66 -17.33 -9.15
N GLU A 76 -5.77 -18.26 -9.49
CA GLU A 76 -4.34 -18.19 -9.12
C GLU A 76 -3.66 -16.95 -9.70
N VAL A 77 -3.91 -16.63 -10.97
CA VAL A 77 -3.33 -15.43 -11.60
C VAL A 77 -3.92 -14.17 -10.97
N ARG A 78 -5.23 -14.15 -10.70
CA ARG A 78 -5.90 -13.04 -10.02
C ARG A 78 -5.29 -12.80 -8.64
N GLU A 79 -5.16 -13.84 -7.83
CA GLU A 79 -4.58 -13.78 -6.48
C GLU A 79 -3.15 -13.24 -6.53
N ARG A 80 -2.32 -13.72 -7.46
CA ARG A 80 -0.96 -13.22 -7.64
C ARG A 80 -0.90 -11.75 -8.08
N ILE A 81 -1.88 -11.29 -8.87
CA ILE A 81 -1.96 -9.88 -9.27
C ILE A 81 -2.33 -9.00 -8.08
N THR A 82 -3.31 -9.42 -7.28
CA THR A 82 -3.81 -8.66 -6.13
C THR A 82 -2.88 -8.68 -4.93
N ALA A 83 -2.06 -9.73 -4.77
CA ALA A 83 -1.09 -9.88 -3.68
C ALA A 83 0.30 -9.32 -4.02
N ALA A 84 0.47 -8.64 -5.16
CA ALA A 84 1.77 -8.14 -5.56
C ALA A 84 2.13 -6.85 -4.82
N ASP A 85 3.24 -6.94 -4.09
CA ASP A 85 3.82 -5.79 -3.39
C ASP A 85 4.65 -4.94 -4.36
N GLY A 86 4.25 -3.68 -4.50
CA GLY A 86 5.08 -2.65 -5.12
C GLY A 86 4.70 -2.26 -6.56
N PRO A 87 4.69 -0.96 -6.86
CA PRO A 87 4.22 -0.42 -8.14
C PRO A 87 5.11 -0.80 -9.34
N GLU A 88 6.39 -1.08 -9.14
CA GLU A 88 7.34 -1.39 -10.22
C GLU A 88 7.01 -2.72 -10.90
N THR A 89 6.69 -3.74 -10.12
CA THR A 89 6.28 -5.06 -10.61
C THR A 89 4.98 -4.95 -11.40
N LEU A 90 4.01 -4.23 -10.82
CA LEU A 90 2.69 -4.02 -11.42
C LEU A 90 2.77 -3.21 -12.72
N HIS A 91 3.61 -2.16 -12.80
CA HIS A 91 3.87 -1.44 -14.04
C HIS A 91 4.45 -2.35 -15.13
N GLY A 92 5.37 -3.24 -14.76
CA GLY A 92 5.91 -4.25 -15.67
C GLY A 92 4.84 -5.21 -16.20
N TRP A 93 3.86 -5.57 -15.37
CA TRP A 93 2.72 -6.41 -15.75
C TRP A 93 1.72 -5.68 -16.64
N ILE A 94 1.44 -4.39 -16.37
CA ILE A 94 0.61 -3.55 -17.23
C ILE A 94 1.21 -3.48 -18.65
N ALA A 95 2.52 -3.23 -18.76
CA ALA A 95 3.16 -3.17 -20.08
C ALA A 95 3.02 -4.50 -20.84
N ARG A 96 3.10 -5.64 -20.15
CA ARG A 96 2.94 -6.98 -20.76
C ARG A 96 1.50 -7.34 -21.04
N SER A 97 0.54 -6.89 -20.22
CA SER A 97 -0.87 -7.22 -20.37
C SER A 97 -1.46 -6.68 -21.67
N VAL A 98 -0.84 -5.68 -22.29
CA VAL A 98 -1.23 -5.14 -23.60
C VAL A 98 -0.90 -6.10 -24.75
N THR A 99 0.17 -6.90 -24.65
CA THR A 99 0.64 -7.78 -25.75
C THR A 99 0.53 -9.27 -25.47
N ALA A 100 0.45 -9.67 -24.19
CA ALA A 100 0.42 -11.07 -23.77
C ALA A 100 -0.65 -11.90 -24.48
N THR A 101 -0.36 -13.15 -24.79
CA THR A 101 -1.34 -14.07 -25.39
C THR A 101 -2.16 -14.81 -24.35
N THR A 102 -1.68 -14.86 -23.10
CA THR A 102 -2.37 -15.47 -21.96
C THR A 102 -2.20 -14.61 -20.71
N ALA A 103 -3.11 -14.72 -19.75
CA ALA A 103 -3.02 -13.99 -18.49
C ALA A 103 -1.76 -14.35 -17.68
N ALA A 104 -1.33 -15.63 -17.70
CA ALA A 104 -0.16 -16.09 -16.96
C ALA A 104 1.17 -15.54 -17.49
N GLU A 105 1.25 -15.20 -18.78
CA GLU A 105 2.46 -14.68 -19.44
C GLU A 105 2.92 -13.34 -18.84
N ILE A 106 2.01 -12.55 -18.30
CA ILE A 106 2.40 -11.26 -17.68
C ILE A 106 3.21 -11.48 -16.40
N LEU A 107 3.02 -12.60 -15.71
CA LEU A 107 3.69 -12.90 -14.44
C LEU A 107 5.13 -13.38 -14.64
N THR A 108 5.53 -13.70 -15.87
CA THR A 108 6.88 -14.21 -16.16
C THR A 108 7.90 -13.08 -16.08
N PRO A 109 9.04 -13.26 -15.38
CA PRO A 109 10.10 -12.25 -15.36
C PRO A 109 10.62 -11.99 -16.77
N ARG A 110 11.00 -10.74 -17.05
CA ARG A 110 11.60 -10.36 -18.34
C ARG A 110 12.86 -11.19 -18.54
N GLN A 111 12.84 -12.18 -19.42
CA GLN A 111 14.06 -12.85 -19.84
C GLN A 111 14.98 -11.78 -20.45
N LYS A 112 16.08 -11.46 -19.78
CA LYS A 112 17.17 -10.72 -20.41
C LYS A 112 17.65 -11.60 -21.55
N GLY A 113 17.52 -11.11 -22.78
CA GLY A 113 17.86 -11.87 -23.98
C GLY A 113 19.20 -12.57 -23.84
N VAL A 114 19.20 -13.88 -24.06
CA VAL A 114 20.42 -14.65 -24.28
C VAL A 114 21.13 -13.99 -25.46
N ARG A 115 22.31 -13.40 -25.19
CA ARG A 115 23.21 -12.94 -26.25
C ARG A 115 23.54 -14.17 -27.10
N ALA A 116 23.11 -14.16 -28.36
CA ALA A 116 23.53 -15.16 -29.33
C ALA A 116 25.07 -15.13 -29.42
N THR A 117 25.69 -16.28 -29.16
CA THR A 117 27.12 -16.52 -29.35
C THR A 117 27.48 -16.32 -30.82
N PRO A 118 28.51 -15.52 -31.17
CA PRO A 118 29.06 -15.58 -32.51
C PRO A 118 29.77 -16.93 -32.67
N MET A 119 29.28 -17.75 -33.61
CA MET A 119 29.97 -18.93 -34.09
C MET A 119 31.11 -18.44 -35.00
N GLU A 120 32.33 -18.45 -34.46
CA GLU A 120 33.55 -18.18 -35.24
C GLU A 120 33.94 -19.45 -36.02
N ARG A 121 34.37 -19.22 -37.26
CA ARG A 121 34.50 -20.19 -38.35
C ARG A 121 35.94 -20.61 -38.54
#